data_AF-A0A7T5JH36-F1
#
_entry.id   AF-A0A7T5JH36-F1
#
_cell.length_a   1.000
_cell.length_b   1.000
_cell.length_c   1.000
_cell.angle_alpha   90.00
_cell.angle_beta   90.00
_cell.angle_gamma   90.00
#
_symmetry.space_group_name_H-M   'P 1'
#
loop_
_entity.id
_entity.type
_entity.pdbx_description
1 polymer ?
#
loop_
_entity_poly.entity_id
_entity_poly.type
_entity_poly.pdbx_seq_one_letter_code
_entity_poly.pdbx_strand_id
1 'polypeptide(L)'
;MTLAQPGVVLMHGLGCDSTTLAHLWATQPDTRRLPNGDPFDLNQLIVLTSQTLGEWAHTAYLNETYLYPVLAEKGIRTVQIMRAGPSTLDGYLTLDDTRQPQRCWIRGRQTDLTHALPPLDPRVLDFISAEALAQRFPGVTVQPPSSGGFGLADELLRGATVPQFGESRRQCSPKFKHQGQDQWVMDHALGYGLSQELMQVGGVPQFSGKGQLCQNHFKADPASQWLDHPPGYGLAQDLIEGGIVPQFVQNRRRCSAKFKTNACEQWLGSEHGPVPEIFVAIGFTVGEERRRERGDLADAKRASQAKPSWVKRTNFYPLIDQFKLDRTGTEAYAQNVVAKGIEPWWRSACVYCPFSGIAGPKEEVLFKHRQCPEEAGFALLIEHLARRLNPKQTLYPQGRSLFQMLKDDGNQAALDHLQAHLEALPWAIYRVQRIVGSGIPWRKVELLAVEGHAHIETELWEQAKRLGGELSREPDGFLRAWIEQRHTEDYRIEDLLTMAPALAKEKHRPGWEAMWAKFHAPYTQPTLF
;
A
#
# COMPACT_ATOMS: atom_id res chain seq x y z
N MET A 1 2.07 46.12 3.65
CA MET A 1 1.93 44.66 3.83
C MET A 1 1.05 44.15 2.70
N THR A 2 1.65 43.56 1.66
CA THR A 2 0.88 42.85 0.62
C THR A 2 0.16 41.70 1.31
N LEU A 3 -1.18 41.71 1.30
CA LEU A 3 -1.97 40.56 1.72
C LEU A 3 -1.44 39.34 0.96
N ALA A 4 -1.11 38.27 1.68
CA ALA A 4 -0.66 37.04 1.07
C ALA A 4 -1.73 36.60 0.04
N GLN A 5 -1.32 36.45 -1.22
CA GLN A 5 -2.18 35.97 -2.30
C GLN A 5 -2.84 34.64 -1.89
N PRO A 6 -4.12 34.40 -2.22
CA PRO A 6 -4.79 33.16 -1.86
C PRO A 6 -4.08 31.96 -2.51
N GLY A 7 -3.94 30.87 -1.76
CA GLY A 7 -3.36 29.64 -2.26
C GLY A 7 -4.38 28.81 -3.04
N VAL A 8 -3.96 28.14 -4.10
CA VAL A 8 -4.79 27.18 -4.86
C VAL A 8 -4.20 25.79 -4.72
N VAL A 9 -4.99 24.85 -4.20
CA VAL A 9 -4.56 23.46 -4.00
C VAL A 9 -5.40 22.54 -4.87
N LEU A 10 -4.77 21.88 -5.83
CA LEU A 10 -5.38 20.77 -6.56
C LEU A 10 -5.22 19.48 -5.75
N MET A 11 -6.34 18.88 -5.34
CA MET A 11 -6.34 17.54 -4.74
C MET A 11 -6.10 16.50 -5.84
N HIS A 12 -4.84 16.14 -6.04
CA HIS A 12 -4.43 15.23 -7.09
C HIS A 12 -4.54 13.78 -6.64
N GLY A 13 -5.61 13.13 -7.12
CA GLY A 13 -5.88 11.73 -6.86
C GLY A 13 -5.08 10.76 -7.71
N LEU A 14 -4.22 11.23 -8.62
CA LEU A 14 -3.42 10.46 -9.60
C LEU A 14 -4.19 9.87 -10.81
N GLY A 15 -5.53 9.94 -10.79
CA GLY A 15 -6.39 9.43 -11.87
C GLY A 15 -6.69 10.49 -12.93
N CYS A 16 -7.38 10.07 -14.01
CA CYS A 16 -7.69 10.91 -15.17
C CYS A 16 -8.31 12.27 -14.83
N ASP A 17 -9.20 12.34 -13.84
CA ASP A 17 -9.94 13.55 -13.51
C ASP A 17 -9.00 14.68 -13.02
N SER A 18 -8.19 14.40 -12.00
CA SER A 18 -7.25 15.38 -11.45
C SER A 18 -6.03 15.59 -12.34
N THR A 19 -5.60 14.57 -13.09
CA THR A 19 -4.56 14.71 -14.13
C THR A 19 -5.00 15.69 -15.22
N THR A 20 -6.25 15.58 -15.68
CA THR A 20 -6.81 16.48 -16.69
C THR A 20 -6.79 17.93 -16.19
N LEU A 21 -7.20 18.17 -14.95
CA LEU A 21 -7.13 19.50 -14.34
C LEU A 21 -5.71 20.03 -14.24
N ALA A 22 -4.78 19.21 -13.72
CA ALA A 22 -3.38 19.59 -13.58
C ALA A 22 -2.78 19.98 -14.93
N HIS A 23 -3.03 19.17 -15.96
CA HIS A 23 -2.52 19.40 -17.31
C HIS A 23 -3.14 20.65 -17.97
N LEU A 24 -4.47 20.82 -17.88
CA LEU A 24 -5.16 22.01 -18.38
C LEU A 24 -4.57 23.28 -17.77
N TRP A 25 -4.43 23.33 -16.44
CA TRP A 25 -3.86 24.50 -15.77
C TRP A 25 -2.38 24.73 -16.05
N ALA A 26 -1.59 23.66 -16.23
CA ALA A 26 -0.18 23.78 -16.58
C ALA A 26 0.04 24.29 -18.01
N THR A 27 -0.86 23.97 -18.95
CA THR A 27 -0.66 24.20 -20.39
C THR A 27 -1.54 25.30 -20.98
N GLN A 28 -2.66 25.65 -20.33
CA GLN A 28 -3.64 26.60 -20.85
C GLN A 28 -3.89 27.72 -19.82
N PRO A 29 -3.15 28.84 -19.89
CA PRO A 29 -3.26 29.95 -18.94
C PRO A 29 -4.68 30.46 -18.68
N ASP A 30 -5.53 30.49 -19.71
CA ASP A 30 -6.90 31.00 -19.63
C ASP A 30 -7.86 30.12 -18.83
N THR A 31 -7.48 28.88 -18.58
CA THR A 31 -8.29 27.92 -17.82
C THR A 31 -8.11 28.05 -16.29
N ARG A 32 -7.12 28.84 -15.85
CA ARG A 32 -6.84 29.07 -14.43
C ARG A 32 -7.77 30.16 -13.90
N ARG A 33 -8.93 29.74 -13.37
CA ARG A 33 -9.95 30.64 -12.81
C ARG A 33 -10.42 30.14 -11.46
N LEU A 34 -10.50 31.04 -10.49
CA LEU A 34 -11.14 30.83 -9.19
C LEU A 34 -12.68 30.83 -9.34
N PRO A 35 -13.43 30.38 -8.33
CA PRO A 35 -14.90 30.35 -8.40
C PRO A 35 -15.57 31.71 -8.61
N ASN A 36 -14.92 32.79 -8.17
CA ASN A 36 -15.37 34.17 -8.37
C ASN A 36 -15.00 34.73 -9.76
N GLY A 37 -14.33 33.95 -10.60
CA GLY A 37 -13.88 34.35 -11.94
C GLY A 37 -12.47 34.94 -11.99
N ASP A 38 -11.83 35.20 -10.86
CA ASP A 38 -10.48 35.78 -10.84
C ASP A 38 -9.44 34.79 -11.39
N PRO A 39 -8.45 35.27 -12.15
CA PRO A 39 -7.34 34.42 -12.59
C PRO A 39 -6.40 34.10 -11.42
N PHE A 40 -5.65 32.99 -11.53
CA PHE A 40 -4.56 32.66 -10.62
C PHE A 40 -3.31 32.18 -11.38
N ASP A 41 -2.15 32.39 -10.77
CA ASP A 41 -0.84 32.05 -11.33
C ASP A 41 -0.34 30.67 -10.87
N LEU A 42 0.61 30.09 -11.63
CA LEU A 42 1.18 28.77 -11.28
C LEU A 42 1.98 28.79 -9.97
N ASN A 43 2.48 29.95 -9.55
CA ASN A 43 3.17 30.09 -8.26
C ASN A 43 2.19 29.96 -7.06
N GLN A 44 0.89 30.18 -7.28
CA GLN A 44 -0.17 29.97 -6.30
C GLN A 44 -0.68 28.52 -6.29
N LEU A 45 -0.41 27.74 -7.35
CA LEU A 45 -0.87 26.37 -7.50
C LEU A 45 0.04 25.38 -6.76
N ILE A 46 -0.58 24.56 -5.93
CA ILE A 46 0.02 23.37 -5.31
C ILE A 46 -0.75 22.14 -5.80
N VAL A 47 -0.03 21.16 -6.33
CA VAL A 47 -0.57 19.84 -6.68
C VAL A 47 -0.31 18.91 -5.50
N LEU A 48 -1.34 18.62 -4.70
CA LEU A 48 -1.23 17.84 -3.47
C LEU A 48 -1.77 16.42 -3.67
N THR A 49 -0.95 15.41 -3.41
CA THR A 49 -1.36 14.00 -3.38
C THR A 49 -1.23 13.44 -1.96
N SER A 50 -2.31 12.86 -1.45
CA SER A 50 -2.27 12.06 -0.21
C SER A 50 -2.23 10.58 -0.56
N GLN A 51 -1.05 9.99 -0.36
CA GLN A 51 -0.73 8.62 -0.70
C GLN A 51 -1.33 7.64 0.31
N THR A 52 -1.89 6.54 -0.19
CA THR A 52 -2.26 5.38 0.64
C THR A 52 -1.19 4.30 0.68
N LEU A 53 -0.16 4.45 -0.17
CA LEU A 53 0.88 3.48 -0.43
C LEU A 53 0.34 2.13 -0.94
N GLY A 54 -0.72 2.20 -1.73
CA GLY A 54 -1.40 1.01 -2.25
C GLY A 54 -2.01 1.19 -3.62
N GLU A 55 -1.67 2.28 -4.31
CA GLU A 55 -2.06 2.58 -5.69
C GLU A 55 -1.40 1.61 -6.68
N TRP A 56 -2.02 1.39 -7.84
CA TRP A 56 -1.44 0.53 -8.88
C TRP A 56 -0.09 1.05 -9.39
N ALA A 57 0.86 0.16 -9.69
CA ALA A 57 2.15 0.54 -10.28
C ALA A 57 1.97 1.32 -11.59
N HIS A 58 1.01 0.90 -12.41
CA HIS A 58 0.64 1.60 -13.64
C HIS A 58 0.18 3.05 -13.39
N THR A 59 -0.47 3.34 -12.26
CA THR A 59 -0.85 4.73 -11.91
C THR A 59 0.37 5.62 -11.65
N ALA A 60 1.41 5.09 -10.98
CA ALA A 60 2.66 5.81 -10.81
C ALA A 60 3.33 6.07 -12.16
N TYR A 61 3.49 5.01 -12.97
CA TYR A 61 4.06 5.10 -14.32
C TYR A 61 3.40 6.20 -15.17
N LEU A 62 2.07 6.26 -15.22
CA LEU A 62 1.36 7.28 -15.98
C LEU A 62 1.72 8.70 -15.50
N ASN A 63 1.73 8.92 -14.19
CA ASN A 63 2.05 10.23 -13.61
C ASN A 63 3.51 10.61 -13.85
N GLU A 64 4.45 9.70 -13.58
CA GLU A 64 5.90 9.92 -13.74
C GLU A 64 6.30 10.14 -15.21
N THR A 65 5.65 9.43 -16.14
CA THR A 65 6.01 9.47 -17.57
C THR A 65 5.41 10.68 -18.29
N TYR A 66 4.17 11.04 -17.96
CA TYR A 66 3.41 11.99 -18.77
C TYR A 66 3.03 13.28 -18.06
N LEU A 67 2.67 13.23 -16.77
CA LEU A 67 2.20 14.41 -16.04
C LEU A 67 3.35 15.17 -15.37
N TYR A 68 4.18 14.46 -14.60
CA TYR A 68 5.25 15.06 -13.80
C TYR A 68 6.27 15.84 -14.61
N PRO A 69 6.68 15.41 -15.83
CA PRO A 69 7.54 16.23 -16.68
C PRO A 69 6.92 17.59 -17.02
N VAL A 70 5.61 17.64 -17.28
CA VAL A 70 4.89 18.90 -17.53
C VAL A 70 4.86 19.78 -16.29
N LEU A 71 4.58 19.20 -15.12
CA LEU A 71 4.57 19.96 -13.85
C LEU A 71 5.97 20.51 -13.51
N ALA A 72 7.01 19.71 -13.74
CA ALA A 72 8.41 20.05 -13.52
C ALA A 72 8.89 21.17 -14.47
N GLU A 73 8.55 21.08 -15.76
CA GLU A 73 8.85 22.11 -16.76
C GLU A 73 8.21 23.46 -16.38
N LYS A 74 6.98 23.42 -15.85
CA LYS A 74 6.27 24.62 -15.39
C LYS A 74 6.61 25.05 -13.97
N GLY A 75 7.49 24.32 -13.28
CA GLY A 75 7.91 24.61 -11.90
C GLY A 75 6.77 24.60 -10.88
N ILE A 76 5.71 23.82 -11.10
CA ILE A 76 4.54 23.75 -10.21
C ILE A 76 4.91 22.99 -8.93
N ARG A 77 4.60 23.57 -7.76
CA ARG A 77 4.87 22.90 -6.46
C ARG A 77 4.00 21.66 -6.36
N THR A 78 4.64 20.50 -6.28
CA THR A 78 4.00 19.21 -6.15
C THR A 78 4.39 18.61 -4.81
N VAL A 79 3.39 18.23 -4.03
CA VAL A 79 3.55 17.73 -2.66
C VAL A 79 2.89 16.38 -2.54
N GLN A 80 3.64 15.41 -2.00
CA GLN A 80 3.14 14.08 -1.68
C GLN A 80 3.23 13.89 -0.18
N ILE A 81 2.09 13.59 0.43
CA ILE A 81 2.00 13.31 1.86
C ILE A 81 1.43 11.92 2.10
N MET A 82 1.67 11.39 3.28
CA MET A 82 1.00 10.20 3.77
C MET A 82 0.70 10.34 5.26
N ARG A 83 0.06 9.32 5.83
CA ARG A 83 -0.20 9.27 7.26
C ARG A 83 1.04 8.82 8.04
N ALA A 84 1.27 9.44 9.20
CA ALA A 84 2.44 9.15 10.03
C ALA A 84 2.31 7.89 10.90
N GLY A 85 1.08 7.46 11.20
CA GLY A 85 0.86 6.33 12.11
C GLY A 85 -0.56 5.77 12.07
N PRO A 86 -0.87 4.76 12.92
CA PRO A 86 -2.17 4.08 12.97
C PRO A 86 -3.31 4.93 13.56
N SER A 87 -3.03 6.00 14.29
CA SER A 87 -3.99 6.97 14.85
C SER A 87 -4.10 8.22 13.98
N THR A 88 -5.30 8.83 13.92
CA THR A 88 -5.49 10.09 13.17
C THR A 88 -4.79 11.26 13.86
N LEU A 89 -4.45 11.08 15.13
CA LEU A 89 -3.69 12.04 15.94
C LEU A 89 -2.19 12.00 15.64
N ASP A 90 -1.69 10.94 15.02
CA ASP A 90 -0.26 10.84 14.65
C ASP A 90 0.10 11.80 13.52
N GLY A 91 -0.91 12.31 12.81
CA GLY A 91 -0.76 13.30 11.75
C GLY A 91 -0.26 12.72 10.44
N TYR A 92 0.57 13.50 9.75
CA TYR A 92 1.02 13.22 8.40
C TYR A 92 2.54 13.33 8.29
N LEU A 93 3.09 12.72 7.24
CA LEU A 93 4.47 12.88 6.81
C LEU A 93 4.51 13.39 5.39
N THR A 94 5.46 14.27 5.10
CA THR A 94 5.77 14.69 3.74
C THR A 94 6.75 13.69 3.14
N LEU A 95 6.33 13.05 2.04
CA LEU A 95 7.14 12.13 1.24
C LEU A 95 8.01 12.88 0.23
N ASP A 96 7.43 13.92 -0.38
CA ASP A 96 8.10 14.77 -1.34
C ASP A 96 7.43 16.16 -1.35
N ASP A 97 8.22 17.21 -1.51
CA ASP A 97 7.77 18.58 -1.71
C ASP A 97 8.78 19.28 -2.62
N THR A 98 8.40 19.40 -3.90
CA THR A 98 9.33 19.76 -4.95
C THR A 98 8.64 20.54 -6.05
N ARG A 99 9.44 21.30 -6.82
CA ARG A 99 9.01 21.88 -8.11
C ARG A 99 9.53 21.08 -9.31
N GLN A 100 10.22 19.98 -9.05
CA GLN A 100 10.77 19.06 -10.03
C GLN A 100 10.30 17.63 -9.69
N PRO A 101 8.99 17.35 -9.72
CA PRO A 101 8.46 16.02 -9.40
C PRO A 101 8.99 14.99 -10.41
N GLN A 102 9.47 13.86 -9.89
CA GLN A 102 10.00 12.76 -10.72
C GLN A 102 9.41 11.41 -10.34
N ARG A 103 9.04 11.22 -9.07
CA ARG A 103 8.61 9.93 -8.52
C ARG A 103 7.27 10.04 -7.83
N CYS A 104 6.36 9.11 -8.10
CA CYS A 104 5.06 8.97 -7.47
C CYS A 104 5.17 7.93 -6.35
N TRP A 105 5.12 8.37 -5.10
CA TRP A 105 5.35 7.53 -3.92
C TRP A 105 4.15 6.64 -3.62
N ILE A 106 3.98 5.59 -4.40
CA ILE A 106 2.90 4.60 -4.23
C ILE A 106 3.28 3.45 -3.27
N ARG A 107 4.51 3.40 -2.76
CA ARG A 107 5.03 2.39 -1.81
C ARG A 107 5.96 3.05 -0.78
N GLY A 108 6.07 2.47 0.41
CA GLY A 108 6.80 3.05 1.55
C GLY A 108 8.34 2.95 1.53
N ARG A 109 8.97 2.28 0.56
CA ARG A 109 10.44 2.15 0.50
C ARG A 109 11.12 3.10 -0.50
N GLN A 110 12.18 3.77 -0.03
CA GLN A 110 13.13 4.52 -0.86
C GLN A 110 13.84 3.64 -1.91
N THR A 111 14.01 2.35 -1.62
CA THR A 111 14.80 1.40 -2.45
C THR A 111 14.12 0.92 -3.73
N ASP A 112 12.90 1.37 -4.04
CA ASP A 112 12.27 1.10 -5.33
C ASP A 112 12.94 1.99 -6.40
N LEU A 113 14.11 1.55 -6.89
CA LEU A 113 14.88 2.28 -7.91
C LEU A 113 14.31 2.10 -9.32
N THR A 114 13.33 1.21 -9.50
CA THR A 114 12.63 1.02 -10.78
C THR A 114 11.25 0.46 -10.50
N HIS A 115 10.19 1.22 -10.80
CA HIS A 115 8.89 0.66 -11.09
C HIS A 115 8.99 -0.12 -12.41
N ALA A 116 9.63 -1.30 -12.39
CA ALA A 116 9.58 -2.19 -13.54
C ALA A 116 8.14 -2.67 -13.66
N LEU A 117 7.49 -2.32 -14.77
CA LEU A 117 6.25 -2.97 -15.17
C LEU A 117 6.46 -4.50 -15.11
N PRO A 118 5.42 -5.31 -14.84
CA PRO A 118 5.50 -6.72 -15.18
C PRO A 118 5.94 -6.82 -16.64
N PRO A 119 6.83 -7.76 -16.98
CA PRO A 119 7.27 -7.91 -18.36
C PRO A 119 6.03 -8.03 -19.25
N LEU A 120 5.96 -7.16 -20.26
CA LEU A 120 4.96 -7.23 -21.32
C LEU A 120 4.87 -8.68 -21.80
N ASP A 121 3.64 -9.14 -22.02
CA ASP A 121 3.26 -10.47 -22.53
C ASP A 121 4.43 -11.18 -23.24
N PRO A 122 4.86 -12.39 -22.82
CA PRO A 122 5.98 -13.09 -23.45
C PRO A 122 5.76 -13.41 -24.94
N ARG A 123 4.56 -13.20 -25.50
CA ARG A 123 4.31 -13.22 -26.96
C ARG A 123 4.81 -11.97 -27.69
N VAL A 124 5.20 -10.93 -26.95
CA VAL A 124 5.72 -9.64 -27.44
C VAL A 124 7.22 -9.50 -27.18
N LEU A 125 7.83 -10.38 -26.38
CA LEU A 125 9.26 -10.41 -26.10
C LEU A 125 9.85 -11.80 -26.41
N ASP A 126 10.23 -12.00 -27.67
CA ASP A 126 11.20 -13.04 -28.02
C ASP A 126 12.54 -12.69 -27.34
N PHE A 127 12.78 -13.25 -26.16
CA PHE A 127 14.10 -13.21 -25.54
C PHE A 127 15.06 -13.99 -26.41
N ILE A 128 15.94 -13.26 -27.09
CA ILE A 128 17.11 -13.76 -27.80
C ILE A 128 17.89 -14.67 -26.84
N SER A 129 18.02 -15.96 -27.17
CA SER A 129 18.87 -16.91 -26.42
C SER A 129 20.33 -16.42 -26.40
N ALA A 130 21.13 -16.88 -25.45
CA ALA A 130 22.56 -16.55 -25.40
C ALA A 130 23.29 -16.85 -26.73
N GLU A 131 22.86 -17.88 -27.45
CA GLU A 131 23.34 -18.21 -28.80
C GLU A 131 22.90 -17.19 -29.86
N ALA A 132 21.64 -16.74 -29.81
CA ALA A 132 21.15 -15.70 -30.69
C ALA A 132 21.80 -14.32 -30.39
N LEU A 133 22.22 -14.08 -29.14
CA LEU A 133 22.96 -12.88 -28.74
C LEU A 133 24.39 -12.90 -29.30
N ALA A 134 25.06 -14.07 -29.23
CA ALA A 134 26.40 -14.27 -29.79
C ALA A 134 26.41 -14.18 -31.33
N GLN A 135 25.34 -14.64 -32.00
CA GLN A 135 25.17 -14.47 -33.45
C GLN A 135 24.94 -13.01 -33.86
N ARG A 136 24.21 -12.25 -33.04
CA ARG A 136 23.84 -10.86 -33.32
C ARG A 136 24.94 -9.85 -32.99
N PHE A 137 25.85 -10.21 -32.09
CA PHE A 137 27.00 -9.40 -31.69
C PHE A 137 28.30 -10.21 -31.77
N PRO A 138 28.87 -10.41 -32.98
CA PRO A 138 30.12 -11.14 -33.16
C PRO A 138 31.25 -10.41 -32.40
N GLY A 139 31.65 -10.98 -31.26
CA GLY A 139 32.65 -10.42 -30.35
C GLY A 139 32.35 -10.64 -28.85
N VAL A 140 31.09 -10.93 -28.50
CA VAL A 140 30.72 -11.27 -27.11
C VAL A 140 31.01 -12.75 -26.84
N THR A 141 32.11 -13.05 -26.16
CA THR A 141 32.41 -14.42 -25.72
C THR A 141 31.74 -14.70 -24.38
N VAL A 142 30.71 -15.54 -24.35
CA VAL A 142 30.17 -16.08 -23.10
C VAL A 142 30.97 -17.33 -22.77
N GLN A 143 32.07 -17.18 -22.04
CA GLN A 143 32.71 -18.31 -21.35
C GLN A 143 32.42 -18.23 -19.85
N PRO A 144 32.03 -19.35 -19.20
CA PRO A 144 32.03 -19.40 -17.75
C PRO A 144 33.49 -19.31 -17.26
N PRO A 145 33.79 -18.53 -16.20
CA PRO A 145 35.16 -18.36 -15.76
C PRO A 145 35.68 -19.68 -15.19
N SER A 146 36.68 -20.25 -15.87
CA SER A 146 37.59 -21.21 -15.28
C SER A 146 38.56 -20.43 -14.39
N SER A 147 38.58 -20.74 -13.10
CA SER A 147 39.38 -20.11 -12.01
C SER A 147 38.82 -18.80 -11.39
N GLY A 148 38.19 -18.95 -10.21
CA GLY A 148 38.77 -18.36 -9.00
C GLY A 148 38.27 -17.00 -8.49
N GLY A 149 37.02 -16.59 -8.72
CA GLY A 149 36.44 -15.42 -8.04
C GLY A 149 35.13 -15.76 -7.35
N PHE A 150 35.02 -15.47 -6.04
CA PHE A 150 33.73 -15.44 -5.34
C PHE A 150 33.26 -13.99 -5.28
N GLY A 151 32.32 -13.63 -6.14
CA GLY A 151 31.82 -12.28 -6.28
C GLY A 151 30.68 -11.97 -5.31
N LEU A 152 30.32 -10.69 -5.23
CA LEU A 152 29.13 -10.25 -4.49
C LEU A 152 27.87 -10.98 -5.01
N ALA A 153 27.76 -11.18 -6.32
CA ALA A 153 26.65 -11.91 -6.92
C ALA A 153 26.56 -13.36 -6.41
N ASP A 154 27.69 -14.06 -6.28
CA ASP A 154 27.72 -15.44 -5.78
C ASP A 154 27.30 -15.51 -4.30
N GLU A 155 27.70 -14.54 -3.48
CA GLU A 155 27.28 -14.48 -2.07
C GLU A 155 25.79 -14.17 -1.91
N LEU A 156 25.26 -13.24 -2.72
CA LEU A 156 23.85 -12.88 -2.71
C LEU A 156 22.96 -14.03 -3.19
N LEU A 157 23.35 -14.71 -4.27
CA LEU A 157 22.63 -15.86 -4.82
C LEU A 157 22.63 -17.03 -3.84
N ARG A 158 23.79 -17.33 -3.23
CA ARG A 158 23.90 -18.40 -2.24
C ARG A 158 23.14 -18.10 -0.94
N GLY A 159 23.03 -16.82 -0.58
CA GLY A 159 22.26 -16.36 0.57
C GLY A 159 20.77 -16.10 0.29
N ALA A 160 20.34 -16.15 -0.97
CA ALA A 160 19.02 -15.69 -1.42
C ALA A 160 18.67 -14.26 -0.90
N THR A 161 19.62 -13.34 -1.00
CA THR A 161 19.55 -12.00 -0.39
C THR A 161 19.92 -10.91 -1.37
N VAL A 162 19.55 -9.66 -1.08
CA VAL A 162 19.90 -8.48 -1.88
C VAL A 162 20.62 -7.44 -1.03
N PRO A 163 21.54 -6.62 -1.59
CA PRO A 163 22.23 -5.59 -0.84
C PRO A 163 21.26 -4.55 -0.28
N GLN A 164 21.43 -4.18 0.98
CA GLN A 164 20.68 -3.09 1.61
C GLN A 164 21.59 -1.98 2.13
N PHE A 165 21.02 -0.79 2.26
CA PHE A 165 21.67 0.35 2.89
C PHE A 165 21.41 0.30 4.40
N GLY A 166 22.38 -0.21 5.18
CA GLY A 166 22.31 -0.21 6.64
C GLY A 166 22.77 1.13 7.23
N GLU A 167 22.13 1.55 8.32
CA GLU A 167 22.39 2.76 9.14
C GLU A 167 23.77 3.39 8.89
N SER A 168 23.84 4.31 7.93
CA SER A 168 25.02 5.12 7.57
C SER A 168 26.32 4.39 7.16
N ARG A 169 26.37 3.05 7.09
CA ARG A 169 27.60 2.31 6.70
C ARG A 169 27.36 1.35 5.54
N ARG A 170 27.98 1.65 4.38
CA ARG A 170 28.06 0.75 3.23
C ARG A 170 28.97 -0.43 3.60
N GLN A 171 28.42 -1.62 3.88
CA GLN A 171 29.26 -2.79 4.26
C GLN A 171 29.68 -3.66 3.07
N CYS A 172 28.96 -3.63 1.95
CA CYS A 172 29.31 -4.40 0.75
C CYS A 172 30.55 -3.85 0.04
N SER A 173 30.77 -2.53 0.09
CA SER A 173 31.93 -1.88 -0.55
C SER A 173 33.24 -2.19 0.17
N PRO A 174 33.35 -2.09 1.52
CA PRO A 174 34.54 -2.52 2.24
C PRO A 174 34.88 -3.99 2.01
N LYS A 175 33.89 -4.89 2.04
CA LYS A 175 34.11 -6.34 1.92
C LYS A 175 34.55 -6.79 0.53
N PHE A 176 33.87 -6.33 -0.53
CA PHE A 176 34.12 -6.84 -1.89
C PHE A 176 34.98 -5.92 -2.76
N LYS A 177 35.19 -4.66 -2.35
CA LYS A 177 36.06 -3.72 -3.07
C LYS A 177 37.33 -3.43 -2.28
N HIS A 178 37.20 -2.93 -1.05
CA HIS A 178 38.39 -2.48 -0.30
C HIS A 178 39.25 -3.65 0.17
N GLN A 179 38.69 -4.68 0.80
CA GLN A 179 39.50 -5.79 1.33
C GLN A 179 40.23 -6.58 0.24
N GLY A 180 39.61 -6.81 -0.92
CA GLY A 180 40.30 -7.44 -2.05
C GLY A 180 41.41 -6.57 -2.64
N GLN A 181 41.21 -5.24 -2.67
CA GLN A 181 42.21 -4.28 -3.15
C GLN A 181 43.35 -4.08 -2.14
N ASP A 182 43.03 -3.95 -0.84
CA ASP A 182 43.98 -3.82 0.25
C ASP A 182 44.84 -5.09 0.36
N GLN A 183 44.22 -6.28 0.26
CA GLN A 183 44.96 -7.54 0.20
C GLN A 183 45.90 -7.60 -1.01
N TRP A 184 45.42 -7.18 -2.19
CA TRP A 184 46.27 -7.13 -3.39
C TRP A 184 47.43 -6.14 -3.23
N VAL A 185 47.20 -4.94 -2.68
CA VAL A 185 48.22 -3.93 -2.41
C VAL A 185 49.25 -4.44 -1.39
N MET A 186 48.81 -5.11 -0.32
CA MET A 186 49.70 -5.71 0.66
C MET A 186 50.57 -6.82 0.05
N ASP A 187 49.97 -7.71 -0.73
CA ASP A 187 50.64 -8.86 -1.33
C ASP A 187 51.57 -8.47 -2.50
N HIS A 188 51.21 -7.46 -3.31
CA HIS A 188 51.88 -7.18 -4.59
C HIS A 188 52.60 -5.82 -4.65
N ALA A 189 52.20 -4.84 -3.85
CA ALA A 189 52.85 -3.52 -3.84
C ALA A 189 53.82 -3.35 -2.65
N LEU A 190 53.54 -3.99 -1.51
CA LEU A 190 54.34 -3.88 -0.28
C LEU A 190 55.12 -5.15 0.05
N GLY A 191 54.93 -6.24 -0.71
CA GLY A 191 55.62 -7.51 -0.53
C GLY A 191 55.38 -8.18 0.84
N TYR A 192 54.30 -7.80 1.52
CA TYR A 192 54.03 -8.19 2.91
C TYR A 192 53.01 -9.33 2.93
N GLY A 193 53.48 -10.55 3.15
CA GLY A 193 52.67 -11.77 3.18
C GLY A 193 51.82 -11.91 4.45
N LEU A 194 50.79 -11.07 4.59
CA LEU A 194 49.89 -11.06 5.76
C LEU A 194 49.16 -12.40 5.97
N SER A 195 49.00 -13.18 4.90
CA SER A 195 48.39 -14.52 4.92
C SER A 195 49.22 -15.55 5.69
N GLN A 196 50.55 -15.43 5.74
CA GLN A 196 51.40 -16.30 6.57
C GLN A 196 51.37 -15.91 8.05
N GLU A 197 51.30 -14.63 8.35
CA GLU A 197 51.24 -14.15 9.74
C GLU A 197 49.88 -14.48 10.37
N LEU A 198 48.76 -14.18 9.69
CA LEU A 198 47.40 -14.48 10.19
C LEU A 198 47.11 -15.98 10.36
N MET A 199 47.74 -16.84 9.55
CA MET A 199 47.67 -18.30 9.75
C MET A 199 48.59 -18.81 10.87
N GLN A 200 49.69 -18.11 11.20
CA GLN A 200 50.61 -18.50 12.28
C GLN A 200 50.16 -18.03 13.67
N VAL A 201 49.47 -16.89 13.80
CA VAL A 201 48.98 -16.41 15.12
C VAL A 201 47.64 -17.00 15.55
N GLY A 202 46.99 -17.85 14.73
CA GLY A 202 45.69 -18.46 15.06
C GLY A 202 44.56 -17.46 15.29
N GLY A 203 44.77 -16.20 14.93
CA GLY A 203 43.88 -15.07 15.18
C GLY A 203 43.08 -14.71 13.93
N VAL A 204 42.26 -15.64 13.43
CA VAL A 204 41.07 -15.21 12.68
C VAL A 204 40.21 -14.44 13.67
N PRO A 205 39.75 -13.20 13.37
CA PRO A 205 38.82 -12.50 14.26
C PRO A 205 37.65 -13.43 14.55
N GLN A 206 37.57 -13.91 15.79
CA GLN A 206 36.43 -14.67 16.28
C GLN A 206 35.23 -13.72 16.31
N PHE A 207 34.54 -13.60 15.19
CA PHE A 207 33.15 -13.19 15.21
C PHE A 207 32.37 -14.34 15.87
N SER A 208 31.63 -13.99 16.92
CA SER A 208 30.89 -14.85 17.83
C SER A 208 30.58 -16.24 17.29
N GLY A 209 31.02 -17.28 18.02
CA GLY A 209 30.92 -18.71 17.69
C GLY A 209 29.51 -19.31 17.63
N LYS A 210 28.59 -18.67 16.92
CA LYS A 210 27.35 -19.25 16.41
C LYS A 210 27.27 -18.83 14.96
N GLY A 211 27.34 -19.78 14.03
CA GLY A 211 27.41 -19.56 12.58
C GLY A 211 26.29 -18.68 12.01
N GLN A 212 26.40 -17.38 12.21
CA GLN A 212 25.50 -16.37 11.71
C GLN A 212 26.04 -15.93 10.36
N LEU A 213 25.35 -16.37 9.31
CA LEU A 213 25.23 -15.61 8.07
C LEU A 213 25.06 -14.13 8.42
N CYS A 214 25.68 -13.24 7.63
CA CYS A 214 25.53 -11.79 7.72
C CYS A 214 24.11 -11.42 8.22
N GLN A 215 24.00 -10.84 9.42
CA GLN A 215 22.70 -10.57 10.07
C GLN A 215 21.81 -9.59 9.27
N ASN A 216 22.28 -9.05 8.15
CA ASN A 216 21.52 -8.18 7.24
C ASN A 216 20.95 -8.92 6.02
N HIS A 217 21.03 -10.25 6.02
CA HIS A 217 20.41 -11.10 5.02
C HIS A 217 18.98 -11.46 5.47
N PHE A 218 18.06 -10.49 5.37
CA PHE A 218 16.64 -10.83 5.41
C PHE A 218 16.32 -11.68 4.18
N LYS A 219 15.75 -12.88 4.39
CA LYS A 219 14.96 -13.54 3.35
C LYS A 219 13.95 -12.50 2.89
N ALA A 220 13.96 -12.16 1.60
CA ALA A 220 12.96 -11.26 1.05
C ALA A 220 11.59 -11.93 1.26
N ASP A 221 10.88 -11.52 2.31
CA ASP A 221 9.46 -11.82 2.43
C ASP A 221 8.80 -11.12 1.23
N PRO A 222 8.16 -11.86 0.30
CA PRO A 222 7.50 -11.28 -0.86
C PRO A 222 6.42 -10.25 -0.48
N ALA A 223 5.92 -10.27 0.77
CA ALA A 223 5.00 -9.29 1.32
C ALA A 223 5.70 -8.04 1.88
N SER A 224 7.00 -8.08 2.20
CA SER A 224 7.71 -6.96 2.85
C SER A 224 7.90 -5.72 1.97
N GLN A 225 7.83 -5.87 0.64
CA GLN A 225 7.78 -4.73 -0.28
C GLN A 225 6.44 -3.98 -0.25
N TRP A 226 5.39 -4.66 0.23
CA TRP A 226 4.02 -4.14 0.37
C TRP A 226 3.70 -3.64 1.77
N LEU A 227 4.53 -3.99 2.75
CA LEU A 227 4.42 -3.56 4.13
C LEU A 227 5.34 -2.36 4.36
N ASP A 228 4.76 -1.26 4.84
CA ASP A 228 5.52 -0.04 5.07
C ASP A 228 6.44 -0.23 6.28
N HIS A 229 7.67 0.23 6.14
CA HIS A 229 8.59 0.39 7.25
C HIS A 229 8.66 1.87 7.64
N PRO A 230 8.97 2.19 8.91
CA PRO A 230 9.04 3.57 9.39
C PRO A 230 9.87 4.48 8.46
N PRO A 231 9.50 5.77 8.34
CA PRO A 231 8.59 6.48 9.25
C PRO A 231 7.08 6.42 8.86
N GLY A 232 6.70 5.85 7.72
CA GLY A 232 5.31 5.88 7.22
C GLY A 232 4.41 4.73 7.69
N TYR A 233 3.08 4.96 7.72
CA TYR A 233 2.05 3.94 7.95
C TYR A 233 0.96 4.00 6.86
N GLY A 234 1.02 3.12 5.87
CA GLY A 234 0.08 3.06 4.76
C GLY A 234 -1.14 2.19 5.02
N LEU A 235 -2.06 2.20 4.05
CA LEU A 235 -3.36 1.55 4.19
C LEU A 235 -3.25 0.03 4.19
N ALA A 236 -2.33 -0.55 3.40
CA ALA A 236 -2.15 -1.99 3.33
C ALA A 236 -1.73 -2.58 4.69
N GLN A 237 -0.77 -1.93 5.35
CA GLN A 237 -0.35 -2.28 6.70
C GLN A 237 -1.52 -2.24 7.69
N ASP A 238 -2.35 -1.18 7.67
CA ASP A 238 -3.52 -1.05 8.55
C ASP A 238 -4.56 -2.17 8.35
N LEU A 239 -4.73 -2.60 7.11
CA LEU A 239 -5.65 -3.68 6.75
C LEU A 239 -5.12 -5.05 7.18
N ILE A 240 -3.83 -5.30 6.95
CA ILE A 240 -3.16 -6.56 7.29
C ILE A 240 -3.03 -6.74 8.80
N GLU A 241 -2.49 -5.74 9.50
CA GLU A 241 -2.41 -5.77 10.97
C GLU A 241 -3.82 -5.84 11.58
N GLY A 242 -4.78 -5.22 10.90
CA GLY A 242 -6.19 -5.30 11.23
C GLY A 242 -6.86 -6.63 10.82
N GLY A 243 -6.28 -7.48 10.00
CA GLY A 243 -6.97 -8.63 9.39
C GLY A 243 -8.37 -8.26 8.86
N ILE A 244 -8.47 -7.17 8.10
CA ILE A 244 -9.72 -6.64 7.53
C ILE A 244 -9.50 -6.18 6.10
N VAL A 245 -10.58 -6.11 5.32
CA VAL A 245 -10.61 -5.42 4.02
C VAL A 245 -11.11 -3.97 4.21
N PRO A 246 -10.86 -3.05 3.25
CA PRO A 246 -11.49 -1.75 3.30
C PRO A 246 -13.00 -1.88 3.25
N GLN A 247 -13.67 -1.26 4.21
CA GLN A 247 -15.11 -1.39 4.35
C GLN A 247 -15.84 -0.25 3.63
N PHE A 248 -16.81 -0.63 2.78
CA PHE A 248 -17.85 0.26 2.28
C PHE A 248 -19.14 0.07 3.10
N VAL A 249 -19.16 0.62 4.31
CA VAL A 249 -20.30 0.48 5.24
C VAL A 249 -21.13 1.76 5.22
N GLN A 250 -22.45 1.62 5.11
CA GLN A 250 -23.41 2.73 5.09
C GLN A 250 -23.07 3.79 4.03
N ASN A 251 -22.65 3.37 2.83
CA ASN A 251 -22.22 4.27 1.75
C ASN A 251 -21.04 5.19 2.09
N ARG A 252 -20.22 4.85 3.10
CA ARG A 252 -19.05 5.62 3.54
C ARG A 252 -17.74 4.88 3.23
N ARG A 253 -16.76 5.64 2.73
CA ARG A 253 -15.38 5.20 2.45
C ARG A 253 -14.48 5.58 3.63
N ARG A 254 -14.46 4.76 4.67
CA ARG A 254 -13.69 5.07 5.89
C ARG A 254 -12.17 5.10 5.66
N CYS A 255 -11.66 4.25 4.77
CA CYS A 255 -10.25 4.25 4.38
C CYS A 255 -9.82 5.60 3.78
N SER A 256 -10.57 6.10 2.80
CA SER A 256 -10.28 7.39 2.15
C SER A 256 -10.34 8.56 3.13
N ALA A 257 -11.29 8.57 4.07
CA ALA A 257 -11.34 9.60 5.10
C ALA A 257 -10.08 9.55 5.99
N LYS A 258 -9.72 8.36 6.47
CA LYS A 258 -8.61 8.12 7.39
C LYS A 258 -7.23 8.41 6.77
N PHE A 259 -7.00 8.01 5.51
CA PHE A 259 -5.68 8.06 4.86
C PHE A 259 -5.53 9.18 3.82
N LYS A 260 -6.62 9.84 3.41
CA LYS A 260 -6.54 10.98 2.47
C LYS A 260 -7.04 12.26 3.11
N THR A 261 -8.33 12.32 3.45
CA THR A 261 -8.95 13.55 3.96
C THR A 261 -8.25 14.08 5.22
N ASN A 262 -8.05 13.24 6.23
CA ASN A 262 -7.47 13.68 7.51
C ASN A 262 -6.01 14.13 7.38
N ALA A 263 -5.21 13.47 6.53
CA ALA A 263 -3.81 13.85 6.31
C ALA A 263 -3.73 15.19 5.55
N CYS A 264 -4.52 15.35 4.49
CA CYS A 264 -4.64 16.62 3.76
C CYS A 264 -5.08 17.76 4.68
N GLU A 265 -6.07 17.55 5.54
CA GLU A 265 -6.58 18.60 6.43
C GLU A 265 -5.53 19.07 7.44
N GLN A 266 -4.73 18.14 7.98
CA GLN A 266 -3.65 18.49 8.90
C GLN A 266 -2.51 19.20 8.18
N TRP A 267 -2.13 18.75 6.98
CA TRP A 267 -1.13 19.42 6.14
C TRP A 267 -1.55 20.85 5.81
N LEU A 268 -2.78 21.03 5.31
CA LEU A 268 -3.36 22.34 4.99
C LEU A 268 -3.35 23.29 6.19
N GLY A 269 -3.63 22.78 7.40
CA GLY A 269 -3.62 23.57 8.62
C GLY A 269 -2.23 24.00 9.11
N SER A 270 -1.18 23.29 8.72
CA SER A 270 0.21 23.53 9.17
C SER A 270 1.05 24.39 8.22
N GLU A 271 0.87 24.23 6.90
CA GLU A 271 1.75 24.83 5.88
C GLU A 271 1.40 26.29 5.53
N HIS A 272 0.13 26.67 5.69
CA HIS A 272 -0.35 27.91 5.06
C HIS A 272 -0.26 29.17 5.92
N GLY A 273 0.37 29.14 7.10
CA GLY A 273 0.67 30.36 7.88
C GLY A 273 -0.52 31.34 7.99
N PRO A 274 -0.31 32.68 7.94
CA PRO A 274 -1.38 33.66 8.02
C PRO A 274 -2.13 33.87 6.69
N VAL A 275 -2.11 32.92 5.75
CA VAL A 275 -2.89 33.05 4.50
C VAL A 275 -4.38 32.99 4.87
N PRO A 276 -5.16 34.05 4.61
CA PRO A 276 -6.53 34.14 5.11
C PRO A 276 -7.48 33.16 4.40
N GLU A 277 -7.16 32.73 3.16
CA GLU A 277 -8.03 31.87 2.35
C GLU A 277 -7.26 30.95 1.38
N ILE A 278 -7.70 29.69 1.29
CA ILE A 278 -7.23 28.67 0.34
C ILE A 278 -8.41 28.16 -0.48
N PHE A 279 -8.20 28.05 -1.79
CA PHE A 279 -9.11 27.39 -2.71
C PHE A 279 -8.67 25.95 -2.97
N VAL A 280 -9.55 24.99 -2.73
CA VAL A 280 -9.26 23.56 -2.89
C VAL A 280 -10.05 23.01 -4.08
N ALA A 281 -9.34 22.68 -5.16
CA ALA A 281 -9.93 22.13 -6.36
C ALA A 281 -10.10 20.61 -6.25
N ILE A 282 -11.31 20.13 -6.55
CA ILE A 282 -11.65 18.71 -6.53
C ILE A 282 -12.13 18.29 -7.92
N GLY A 283 -11.52 17.25 -8.48
CA GLY A 283 -11.84 16.71 -9.81
C GLY A 283 -13.09 15.85 -9.85
N PHE A 284 -14.25 16.34 -9.39
CA PHE A 284 -15.53 15.67 -9.68
C PHE A 284 -16.02 16.09 -11.06
N THR A 285 -16.48 15.14 -11.86
CA THR A 285 -16.95 15.38 -13.24
C THR A 285 -18.45 15.67 -13.28
N VAL A 286 -18.94 16.15 -14.43
CA VAL A 286 -20.39 16.22 -14.70
C VAL A 286 -21.01 14.84 -14.48
N GLY A 287 -22.16 14.80 -13.79
CA GLY A 287 -22.83 13.56 -13.35
C GLY A 287 -22.44 13.11 -11.94
N GLU A 288 -21.48 13.78 -11.29
CA GLU A 288 -21.06 13.51 -9.91
C GLU A 288 -21.57 14.55 -8.90
N GLU A 289 -22.66 15.26 -9.20
CA GLU A 289 -23.19 16.37 -8.37
C GLU A 289 -23.52 15.92 -6.94
N ARG A 290 -24.02 14.69 -6.76
CA ARG A 290 -24.25 14.09 -5.43
C ARG A 290 -22.96 13.93 -4.60
N ARG A 291 -21.78 13.86 -5.22
CA ARG A 291 -20.49 13.85 -4.52
C ARG A 291 -20.11 15.26 -4.08
N ARG A 292 -20.34 16.26 -4.93
CA ARG A 292 -20.20 17.68 -4.60
C ARG A 292 -21.09 18.06 -3.42
N GLU A 293 -22.39 17.78 -3.48
CA GLU A 293 -23.35 18.10 -2.41
C GLU A 293 -22.90 17.54 -1.05
N ARG A 294 -22.43 16.28 -1.03
CA ARG A 294 -21.89 15.67 0.20
C ARG A 294 -20.60 16.32 0.67
N GLY A 295 -19.74 16.74 -0.25
CA GLY A 295 -18.53 17.51 0.05
C GLY A 295 -18.86 18.88 0.66
N ASP A 296 -19.78 19.61 0.02
CA ASP A 296 -20.23 20.93 0.46
C ASP A 296 -20.90 20.87 1.84
N LEU A 297 -21.71 19.85 2.10
CA LEU A 297 -22.30 19.61 3.44
C LEU A 297 -21.24 19.30 4.51
N ALA A 298 -20.22 18.50 4.18
CA ALA A 298 -19.12 18.20 5.10
C ALA A 298 -18.30 19.47 5.41
N ASP A 299 -18.09 20.30 4.40
CA ASP A 299 -17.38 21.57 4.50
C ASP A 299 -18.15 22.62 5.31
N ALA A 300 -19.46 22.76 5.08
CA ALA A 300 -20.32 23.63 5.87
C ALA A 300 -20.34 23.22 7.36
N LYS A 301 -20.39 21.92 7.63
CA LYS A 301 -20.28 21.39 9.00
C LYS A 301 -18.91 21.69 9.62
N ARG A 302 -17.84 21.64 8.84
CA ARG A 302 -16.49 21.99 9.32
C ARG A 302 -16.40 23.48 9.61
N ALA A 303 -16.92 24.34 8.74
CA ALA A 303 -16.92 25.78 8.90
C ALA A 303 -17.68 26.21 10.17
N SER A 304 -18.81 25.56 10.50
CA SER A 304 -19.54 25.83 11.74
C SER A 304 -18.82 25.39 13.03
N GLN A 305 -17.78 24.56 12.91
CA GLN A 305 -16.94 24.09 14.00
C GLN A 305 -15.55 24.74 14.00
N ALA A 306 -15.26 25.62 13.04
CA ALA A 306 -13.93 26.19 12.84
C ALA A 306 -13.55 27.14 13.99
N LYS A 307 -12.27 27.10 14.37
CA LYS A 307 -11.70 28.04 15.34
C LYS A 307 -11.13 29.27 14.61
N PRO A 308 -11.03 30.44 15.26
CA PRO A 308 -10.51 31.68 14.64
C PRO A 308 -9.10 31.57 14.04
N SER A 309 -8.31 30.57 14.46
CA SER A 309 -6.96 30.30 13.96
C SER A 309 -6.91 29.36 12.75
N TRP A 310 -8.05 28.95 12.19
CA TRP A 310 -8.11 28.05 11.04
C TRP A 310 -8.12 28.83 9.73
N VAL A 311 -7.34 28.35 8.75
CA VAL A 311 -7.36 28.89 7.39
C VAL A 311 -8.75 28.72 6.77
N LYS A 312 -9.30 29.78 6.16
CA LYS A 312 -10.58 29.68 5.43
C LYS A 312 -10.37 28.79 4.21
N ARG A 313 -11.14 27.72 4.09
CA ARG A 313 -11.09 26.78 2.98
C ARG A 313 -12.34 26.89 2.13
N THR A 314 -12.17 27.07 0.82
CA THR A 314 -13.24 27.12 -0.17
C THR A 314 -13.02 26.02 -1.21
N ASN A 315 -13.84 24.96 -1.19
CA ASN A 315 -13.79 23.92 -2.23
C ASN A 315 -14.43 24.43 -3.53
N PHE A 316 -13.93 23.95 -4.67
CA PHE A 316 -14.56 24.18 -5.97
C PHE A 316 -14.30 23.03 -6.96
N TYR A 317 -15.12 22.96 -8.01
CA TYR A 317 -15.24 21.76 -8.86
C TYR A 317 -15.10 22.12 -10.35
N PRO A 318 -13.88 22.41 -10.85
CA PRO A 318 -13.69 22.98 -12.18
C PRO A 318 -14.22 22.10 -13.33
N LEU A 319 -14.12 20.76 -13.21
CA LEU A 319 -14.61 19.86 -14.26
C LEU A 319 -16.14 19.94 -14.42
N ILE A 320 -16.88 20.21 -13.35
CA ILE A 320 -18.33 20.47 -13.39
C ILE A 320 -18.61 21.91 -13.80
N ASP A 321 -17.99 22.88 -13.13
CA ASP A 321 -18.43 24.27 -13.20
C ASP A 321 -17.84 25.02 -14.39
N GLN A 322 -16.60 24.73 -14.76
CA GLN A 322 -15.82 25.48 -15.76
C GLN A 322 -15.67 24.70 -17.07
N PHE A 323 -15.20 23.46 -17.00
CA PHE A 323 -14.86 22.66 -18.19
C PHE A 323 -16.02 21.84 -18.73
N LYS A 324 -17.06 21.60 -17.93
CA LYS A 324 -18.23 20.79 -18.28
C LYS A 324 -17.85 19.39 -18.80
N LEU A 325 -16.78 18.80 -18.24
CA LEU A 325 -16.29 17.49 -18.63
C LEU A 325 -16.95 16.41 -17.79
N ASP A 326 -17.53 15.43 -18.47
CA ASP A 326 -18.04 14.20 -17.88
C ASP A 326 -16.93 13.13 -17.76
N ARG A 327 -17.33 11.92 -17.37
CA ARG A 327 -16.41 10.79 -17.23
C ARG A 327 -15.68 10.46 -18.52
N THR A 328 -16.40 10.41 -19.65
CA THR A 328 -15.83 10.04 -20.94
C THR A 328 -14.88 11.12 -21.44
N GLY A 329 -15.25 12.40 -21.29
CA GLY A 329 -14.43 13.53 -21.72
C GLY A 329 -13.11 13.63 -20.95
N THR A 330 -13.12 13.38 -19.64
CA THR A 330 -11.89 13.35 -18.83
C THR A 330 -10.97 12.18 -19.16
N GLU A 331 -11.51 10.98 -19.35
CA GLU A 331 -10.73 9.81 -19.77
C GLU A 331 -10.13 10.03 -21.17
N ALA A 332 -10.91 10.54 -22.11
CA ALA A 332 -10.46 10.85 -23.47
C ALA A 332 -9.38 11.94 -23.49
N TYR A 333 -9.51 12.99 -22.68
CA TYR A 333 -8.49 14.03 -22.57
C TYR A 333 -7.18 13.45 -21.99
N ALA A 334 -7.27 12.71 -20.89
CA ALA A 334 -6.10 12.13 -20.25
C ALA A 334 -5.38 11.14 -21.18
N GLN A 335 -6.11 10.30 -21.91
CA GLN A 335 -5.53 9.38 -22.89
C GLN A 335 -4.93 10.12 -24.11
N ASN A 336 -5.74 10.92 -24.81
CA ASN A 336 -5.36 11.46 -26.11
C ASN A 336 -4.39 12.64 -26.01
N VAL A 337 -4.53 13.47 -24.97
CA VAL A 337 -3.73 14.69 -24.81
C VAL A 337 -2.55 14.43 -23.88
N VAL A 338 -2.80 13.94 -22.66
CA VAL A 338 -1.74 13.79 -21.65
C VAL A 338 -0.84 12.60 -21.98
N ALA A 339 -1.42 11.41 -22.19
CA ALA A 339 -0.70 10.20 -22.60
C ALA A 339 -0.43 10.14 -24.12
N LYS A 340 -0.78 11.19 -24.88
CA LYS A 340 -0.50 11.31 -26.32
C LYS A 340 -1.06 10.17 -27.17
N GLY A 341 -2.17 9.57 -26.73
CA GLY A 341 -2.80 8.42 -27.38
C GLY A 341 -2.05 7.10 -27.21
N ILE A 342 -0.99 7.06 -26.39
CA ILE A 342 -0.15 5.87 -26.19
C ILE A 342 -0.78 4.94 -25.15
N GLU A 343 -1.16 5.48 -24.00
CA GLU A 343 -1.63 4.70 -22.86
C GLU A 343 -3.07 5.07 -22.48
N PRO A 344 -3.92 4.09 -22.11
CA PRO A 344 -5.18 4.41 -21.47
C PRO A 344 -4.93 5.05 -20.09
N TRP A 345 -5.72 6.06 -19.74
CA TRP A 345 -5.63 6.70 -18.43
C TRP A 345 -6.95 6.62 -17.69
N TRP A 346 -7.04 5.67 -16.76
CA TRP A 346 -8.25 5.47 -15.96
C TRP A 346 -8.23 6.24 -14.65
N ARG A 347 -9.34 6.13 -13.91
CA ARG A 347 -9.37 6.54 -12.51
C ARG A 347 -8.42 5.67 -11.69
N SER A 348 -7.67 6.33 -10.83
CA SER A 348 -6.79 5.68 -9.87
C SER A 348 -7.59 5.11 -8.71
N ALA A 349 -7.09 4.01 -8.15
CA ALA A 349 -7.59 3.42 -6.92
C ALA A 349 -6.46 2.62 -6.28
N CYS A 350 -6.61 2.27 -5.00
CA CYS A 350 -5.76 1.24 -4.41
C CYS A 350 -6.02 -0.11 -5.10
N VAL A 351 -5.03 -0.98 -5.14
CA VAL A 351 -5.10 -2.33 -5.72
C VAL A 351 -6.21 -3.17 -5.04
N TYR A 352 -6.41 -2.96 -3.75
CA TYR A 352 -7.44 -3.58 -2.92
C TYR A 352 -8.62 -2.63 -2.64
N CYS A 353 -8.97 -1.74 -3.57
CA CYS A 353 -10.07 -0.79 -3.36
C CYS A 353 -11.43 -1.44 -3.68
N PRO A 354 -12.37 -1.52 -2.73
CA PRO A 354 -13.71 -2.03 -3.02
C PRO A 354 -14.52 -1.08 -3.89
N PHE A 355 -14.18 0.22 -3.86
CA PHE A 355 -14.92 1.26 -4.58
C PHE A 355 -14.67 1.23 -6.08
N SER A 356 -13.48 0.80 -6.55
CA SER A 356 -13.22 0.66 -7.98
C SER A 356 -14.17 -0.35 -8.63
N GLY A 357 -14.49 -1.46 -7.94
CA GLY A 357 -15.47 -2.44 -8.42
C GLY A 357 -16.95 -2.08 -8.16
N ILE A 358 -17.23 -0.98 -7.45
CA ILE A 358 -18.60 -0.47 -7.22
C ILE A 358 -18.93 0.67 -8.19
N ALA A 359 -17.97 1.59 -8.38
CA ALA A 359 -18.17 2.82 -9.14
C ALA A 359 -17.44 2.82 -10.50
N GLY A 360 -16.57 1.84 -10.74
CA GLY A 360 -15.94 1.60 -12.05
C GLY A 360 -16.61 0.44 -12.78
N PRO A 361 -16.46 0.36 -14.12
CA PRO A 361 -16.83 -0.82 -14.88
C PRO A 361 -16.09 -2.05 -14.37
N LYS A 362 -16.79 -3.19 -14.24
CA LYS A 362 -16.18 -4.47 -13.82
C LYS A 362 -14.97 -4.82 -14.69
N GLU A 363 -15.08 -4.59 -16.00
CA GLU A 363 -14.02 -4.90 -16.96
C GLU A 363 -12.75 -4.07 -16.74
N GLU A 364 -12.88 -2.80 -16.36
CA GLU A 364 -11.73 -1.95 -16.03
C GLU A 364 -10.93 -2.52 -14.84
N VAL A 365 -11.66 -3.01 -13.83
CA VAL A 365 -11.05 -3.61 -12.63
C VAL A 365 -10.37 -4.93 -12.97
N LEU A 366 -11.05 -5.81 -13.71
CA LEU A 366 -10.48 -7.08 -14.15
C LEU A 366 -9.25 -6.88 -15.03
N PHE A 367 -9.29 -5.92 -15.96
CA PHE A 367 -8.16 -5.57 -16.79
C PHE A 367 -6.93 -5.22 -15.95
N LYS A 368 -7.07 -4.34 -14.95
CA LYS A 368 -5.96 -3.96 -14.04
C LYS A 368 -5.37 -5.17 -13.31
N HIS A 369 -6.24 -6.08 -12.81
CA HIS A 369 -5.77 -7.32 -12.17
C HIS A 369 -5.05 -8.27 -13.14
N ARG A 370 -5.41 -8.30 -14.43
CA ARG A 370 -4.72 -9.10 -15.44
C ARG A 370 -3.35 -8.51 -15.81
N GLN A 371 -3.28 -7.18 -15.94
CA GLN A 371 -2.03 -6.51 -16.27
C GLN A 371 -1.02 -6.54 -15.13
N CYS A 372 -1.49 -6.59 -13.88
CA CYS A 372 -0.64 -6.49 -12.71
C CYS A 372 -0.93 -7.65 -11.73
N PRO A 373 -0.62 -8.90 -12.12
CA PRO A 373 -1.03 -10.10 -11.38
C PRO A 373 -0.34 -10.23 -10.01
N GLU A 374 0.88 -9.71 -9.85
CA GLU A 374 1.56 -9.64 -8.56
C GLU A 374 0.80 -8.75 -7.57
N GLU A 375 0.41 -7.54 -7.99
CA GLU A 375 -0.37 -6.64 -7.15
C GLU A 375 -1.75 -7.25 -6.84
N ALA A 376 -2.35 -7.94 -7.82
CA ALA A 376 -3.59 -8.69 -7.63
C ALA A 376 -3.44 -9.81 -6.58
N GLY A 377 -2.33 -10.55 -6.61
CA GLY A 377 -1.99 -11.55 -5.58
C GLY A 377 -1.89 -10.95 -4.19
N PHE A 378 -1.31 -9.75 -4.06
CA PHE A 378 -1.28 -9.03 -2.79
C PHE A 378 -2.67 -8.58 -2.31
N ALA A 379 -3.53 -8.08 -3.19
CA ALA A 379 -4.92 -7.76 -2.83
C ALA A 379 -5.71 -9.01 -2.41
N LEU A 380 -5.46 -10.15 -3.06
CA LEU A 380 -6.02 -11.44 -2.65
C LEU A 380 -5.53 -11.88 -1.26
N LEU A 381 -4.26 -11.63 -0.92
CA LEU A 381 -3.72 -11.92 0.42
C LEU A 381 -4.46 -11.14 1.51
N ILE A 382 -4.73 -9.85 1.29
CA ILE A 382 -5.52 -9.00 2.21
C ILE A 382 -6.92 -9.60 2.41
N GLU A 383 -7.62 -9.94 1.33
CA GLU A 383 -8.95 -10.57 1.42
C GLU A 383 -8.88 -11.95 2.10
N HIS A 384 -7.88 -12.77 1.77
CA HIS A 384 -7.69 -14.11 2.34
C HIS A 384 -7.55 -14.03 3.86
N LEU A 385 -6.64 -13.19 4.36
CA LEU A 385 -6.43 -12.96 5.79
C LEU A 385 -7.73 -12.49 6.48
N ALA A 386 -8.38 -11.48 5.89
CA ALA A 386 -9.60 -10.92 6.47
C ALA A 386 -10.75 -11.94 6.54
N ARG A 387 -10.92 -12.76 5.49
CA ARG A 387 -11.97 -13.78 5.43
C ARG A 387 -11.72 -14.93 6.39
N ARG A 388 -10.47 -15.32 6.62
CA ARG A 388 -10.12 -16.32 7.66
C ARG A 388 -10.63 -15.88 9.03
N LEU A 389 -10.34 -14.64 9.42
CA LEU A 389 -10.76 -14.07 10.72
C LEU A 389 -12.27 -13.76 10.78
N ASN A 390 -12.89 -13.40 9.65
CA ASN A 390 -14.31 -13.13 9.56
C ASN A 390 -14.86 -13.47 8.17
N PRO A 391 -15.68 -14.53 8.02
CA PRO A 391 -16.15 -14.98 6.70
C PRO A 391 -16.97 -13.93 5.94
N LYS A 392 -17.47 -12.89 6.63
CA LYS A 392 -18.22 -11.78 6.02
C LYS A 392 -17.34 -10.64 5.47
N GLN A 393 -16.01 -10.71 5.59
CA GLN A 393 -15.08 -9.69 5.10
C GLN A 393 -14.63 -9.98 3.66
N THR A 394 -15.58 -10.06 2.73
CA THR A 394 -15.25 -10.04 1.30
C THR A 394 -14.90 -8.62 0.87
N LEU A 395 -14.00 -8.48 -0.10
CA LEU A 395 -13.56 -7.18 -0.59
C LEU A 395 -14.73 -6.38 -1.14
N TYR A 396 -15.58 -6.99 -1.96
CA TYR A 396 -16.75 -6.31 -2.51
C TYR A 396 -18.01 -6.58 -1.66
N PRO A 397 -18.97 -5.63 -1.65
CA PRO A 397 -20.22 -5.79 -0.90
C PRO A 397 -21.02 -7.02 -1.30
N GLN A 398 -21.93 -7.44 -0.42
CA GLN A 398 -22.88 -8.54 -0.64
C GLN A 398 -22.20 -9.92 -0.79
N GLY A 399 -21.07 -10.13 -0.10
CA GLY A 399 -20.36 -11.42 -0.13
C GLY A 399 -19.58 -11.68 -1.41
N ARG A 400 -19.38 -10.65 -2.24
CA ARG A 400 -18.62 -10.79 -3.50
C ARG A 400 -17.12 -10.79 -3.21
N SER A 401 -16.53 -11.96 -3.34
CA SER A 401 -15.09 -12.17 -3.13
C SER A 401 -14.27 -11.73 -4.35
N LEU A 402 -13.14 -11.04 -4.12
CA LEU A 402 -12.11 -10.83 -5.13
C LEU A 402 -11.55 -12.16 -5.64
N PHE A 403 -11.24 -13.10 -4.74
CA PHE A 403 -10.81 -14.45 -5.10
C PHE A 403 -11.75 -15.13 -6.11
N GLN A 404 -13.06 -15.15 -5.83
CA GLN A 404 -14.01 -15.75 -6.76
C GLN A 404 -14.08 -14.97 -8.08
N MET A 405 -14.05 -13.63 -8.01
CA MET A 405 -14.07 -12.79 -9.20
C MET A 405 -12.88 -13.04 -10.13
N LEU A 406 -11.66 -13.19 -9.59
CA LEU A 406 -10.45 -13.47 -10.39
C LEU A 406 -10.36 -14.92 -10.85
N LYS A 407 -10.91 -15.87 -10.06
CA LYS A 407 -11.07 -17.26 -10.48
C LYS A 407 -12.02 -17.38 -11.66
N ASP A 408 -13.18 -16.71 -11.61
CA ASP A 408 -14.16 -16.71 -12.69
C ASP A 408 -13.63 -16.00 -13.95
N ASP A 409 -12.74 -15.02 -13.80
CA ASP A 409 -12.02 -14.34 -14.89
C ASP A 409 -10.90 -15.21 -15.52
N GLY A 410 -10.57 -16.35 -14.90
CA GLY A 410 -9.46 -17.20 -15.33
C GLY A 410 -8.08 -16.57 -15.09
N ASN A 411 -7.96 -15.61 -14.17
CA ASN A 411 -6.70 -14.93 -13.87
C ASN A 411 -5.80 -15.80 -12.96
N GLN A 412 -5.28 -16.89 -13.53
CA GLN A 412 -4.47 -17.86 -12.82
C GLN A 412 -3.18 -17.24 -12.28
N ALA A 413 -2.55 -16.32 -13.00
CA ALA A 413 -1.33 -15.64 -12.56
C ALA A 413 -1.53 -14.92 -11.20
N ALA A 414 -2.66 -14.22 -11.01
CA ALA A 414 -2.95 -13.59 -9.72
C ALA A 414 -3.15 -14.63 -8.58
N LEU A 415 -3.76 -15.78 -8.89
CA LEU A 415 -3.95 -16.87 -7.93
C LEU A 415 -2.60 -17.54 -7.57
N ASP A 416 -1.70 -17.68 -8.53
CA ASP A 416 -0.36 -18.21 -8.31
C ASP A 416 0.47 -17.27 -7.42
N HIS A 417 0.35 -15.95 -7.61
CA HIS A 417 0.98 -14.97 -6.71
C HIS A 417 0.40 -15.02 -5.30
N LEU A 418 -0.93 -15.19 -5.14
CA LEU A 418 -1.52 -15.45 -3.82
C LEU A 418 -0.89 -16.70 -3.20
N GLN A 419 -0.81 -17.80 -3.95
CA GLN A 419 -0.26 -19.05 -3.45
C GLN A 419 1.20 -18.90 -3.02
N ALA A 420 2.02 -18.22 -3.83
CA ALA A 420 3.41 -17.92 -3.49
C ALA A 420 3.54 -17.08 -2.21
N HIS A 421 2.65 -16.10 -1.99
CA HIS A 421 2.59 -15.38 -0.71
C HIS A 421 2.24 -16.32 0.45
N LEU A 422 1.23 -17.15 0.28
CA LEU A 422 0.78 -18.05 1.34
C LEU A 422 1.85 -19.07 1.74
N GLU A 423 2.65 -19.57 0.79
CA GLU A 423 3.76 -20.51 1.01
C GLU A 423 4.99 -19.88 1.67
N ALA A 424 5.23 -18.59 1.39
CA ALA A 424 6.39 -17.87 1.91
C ALA A 424 6.19 -17.37 3.35
N LEU A 425 4.93 -17.18 3.76
CA LEU A 425 4.59 -16.55 5.04
C LEU A 425 4.49 -17.58 6.18
N PRO A 426 4.92 -17.21 7.40
CA PRO A 426 4.59 -17.99 8.59
C PRO A 426 3.08 -17.99 8.82
N TRP A 427 2.55 -19.04 9.44
CA TRP A 427 1.14 -19.16 9.78
C TRP A 427 0.92 -19.06 11.28
N ALA A 428 -0.25 -18.58 11.66
CA ALA A 428 -0.65 -18.44 13.05
C ALA A 428 -2.07 -18.92 13.27
N ILE A 429 -2.33 -19.35 14.51
CA ILE A 429 -3.67 -19.65 14.99
C ILE A 429 -4.20 -18.41 15.69
N TYR A 430 -5.39 -18.00 15.28
CA TYR A 430 -6.07 -16.86 15.83
C TYR A 430 -7.35 -17.30 16.53
N ARG A 431 -7.57 -16.75 17.72
CA ARG A 431 -8.88 -16.73 18.36
C ARG A 431 -9.53 -15.37 18.11
N VAL A 432 -10.74 -15.40 17.56
CA VAL A 432 -11.50 -14.21 17.19
C VAL A 432 -12.83 -14.23 17.91
N GLN A 433 -12.97 -13.32 18.87
CA GLN A 433 -14.16 -13.16 19.68
C GLN A 433 -14.90 -11.88 19.30
N ARG A 434 -16.23 -11.94 19.19
CA ARG A 434 -17.05 -10.79 18.79
C ARG A 434 -18.35 -10.74 19.58
N ILE A 435 -18.78 -9.52 19.91
CA ILE A 435 -20.12 -9.24 20.41
C ILE A 435 -20.76 -8.26 19.44
N VAL A 436 -21.85 -8.69 18.80
CA VAL A 436 -22.61 -7.89 17.82
C VAL A 436 -24.01 -7.59 18.38
N GLY A 437 -24.54 -6.40 18.09
CA GLY A 437 -25.85 -5.95 18.61
C GLY A 437 -25.78 -4.78 19.58
N SER A 438 -24.61 -4.47 20.14
CA SER A 438 -24.37 -3.34 21.06
C SER A 438 -24.16 -1.97 20.39
N GLY A 439 -24.70 -1.76 19.18
CA GLY A 439 -24.40 -0.60 18.33
C GLY A 439 -23.03 -0.69 17.65
N ILE A 440 -21.94 -0.46 18.38
CA ILE A 440 -20.56 -0.68 17.90
C ILE A 440 -20.12 -2.10 18.31
N PRO A 441 -19.82 -3.00 17.36
CA PRO A 441 -19.37 -4.35 17.68
C PRO A 441 -18.12 -4.36 18.56
N TRP A 442 -18.10 -5.18 19.61
CA TRP A 442 -16.88 -5.50 20.35
C TRP A 442 -16.14 -6.60 19.58
N ARG A 443 -14.80 -6.53 19.52
CA ARG A 443 -13.96 -7.59 18.95
C ARG A 443 -12.67 -7.75 19.75
N LYS A 444 -12.24 -9.00 19.94
CA LYS A 444 -10.89 -9.37 20.35
C LYS A 444 -10.31 -10.33 19.32
N VAL A 445 -9.07 -10.07 18.92
CA VAL A 445 -8.23 -10.99 18.13
C VAL A 445 -7.00 -11.28 18.99
N GLU A 446 -6.73 -12.55 19.20
CA GLU A 446 -5.63 -13.07 20.00
C GLU A 446 -4.83 -14.05 19.15
N LEU A 447 -3.51 -13.99 19.25
CA LEU A 447 -2.59 -14.88 18.56
C LEU A 447 -2.21 -16.00 19.54
N LEU A 448 -2.63 -17.23 19.24
CA LEU A 448 -2.42 -18.36 20.15
C LEU A 448 -1.08 -19.07 19.90
N ALA A 449 -0.69 -19.20 18.64
CA ALA A 449 0.56 -19.86 18.24
C ALA A 449 0.98 -19.39 16.85
N VAL A 450 2.29 -19.49 16.56
CA VAL A 450 2.87 -19.35 15.22
C VAL A 450 3.53 -20.67 14.88
N GLU A 451 3.13 -21.29 13.78
CA GLU A 451 3.60 -22.61 13.36
C GLU A 451 3.99 -22.63 11.88
N GLY A 452 4.79 -23.64 11.52
CA GLY A 452 5.05 -23.95 10.12
C GLY A 452 3.86 -24.63 9.44
N HIS A 453 3.79 -24.53 8.11
CA HIS A 453 2.71 -25.12 7.29
C HIS A 453 2.41 -26.59 7.60
N ALA A 454 3.43 -27.40 7.90
CA ALA A 454 3.26 -28.82 8.15
C ALA A 454 2.50 -29.15 9.46
N HIS A 455 2.47 -28.21 10.42
CA HIS A 455 1.95 -28.48 11.77
C HIS A 455 0.75 -27.58 12.15
N ILE A 456 0.52 -26.48 11.41
CA ILE A 456 -0.53 -25.51 11.75
C ILE A 456 -1.94 -26.12 11.79
N GLU A 457 -2.27 -27.10 10.93
CA GLU A 457 -3.58 -27.74 10.95
C GLU A 457 -3.75 -28.64 12.18
N THR A 458 -2.71 -29.39 12.55
CA THR A 458 -2.69 -30.23 13.75
C THR A 458 -2.82 -29.37 15.01
N GLU A 459 -2.05 -28.29 15.11
CA GLU A 459 -2.13 -27.37 16.25
C GLU A 459 -3.52 -26.70 16.32
N LEU A 460 -4.12 -26.32 15.18
CA LEU A 460 -5.49 -25.78 15.18
C LEU A 460 -6.49 -26.80 15.74
N TRP A 461 -6.36 -28.07 15.36
CA TRP A 461 -7.22 -29.14 15.87
C TRP A 461 -7.04 -29.35 17.38
N GLU A 462 -5.80 -29.33 17.88
CA GLU A 462 -5.53 -29.43 19.31
C GLU A 462 -6.10 -28.27 20.10
N GLN A 463 -5.93 -27.04 19.62
CA GLN A 463 -6.48 -25.83 20.25
C GLN A 463 -8.01 -25.84 20.25
N ALA A 464 -8.63 -26.24 19.14
CA ALA A 464 -10.08 -26.41 19.05
C ALA A 464 -10.58 -27.41 20.10
N LYS A 465 -9.94 -28.58 20.21
CA LYS A 465 -10.29 -29.62 21.19
C LYS A 465 -10.14 -29.13 22.64
N ARG A 466 -9.05 -28.40 22.95
CA ARG A 466 -8.82 -27.84 24.31
C ARG A 466 -9.92 -26.84 24.70
N LEU A 467 -10.45 -26.09 23.74
CA LEU A 467 -11.51 -25.10 23.95
C LEU A 467 -12.93 -25.66 23.75
N GLY A 468 -13.08 -26.95 23.47
CA GLY A 468 -14.38 -27.60 23.29
C GLY A 468 -15.06 -27.32 21.94
N GLY A 469 -14.32 -26.85 20.93
CA GLY A 469 -14.83 -26.62 19.59
C GLY A 469 -14.63 -27.80 18.65
N GLU A 470 -15.52 -27.94 17.68
CA GLU A 470 -15.38 -28.90 16.57
C GLU A 470 -14.80 -28.18 15.34
N LEU A 471 -13.72 -28.73 14.78
CA LEU A 471 -13.10 -28.22 13.57
C LEU A 471 -13.90 -28.68 12.35
N SER A 472 -14.35 -27.74 11.52
CA SER A 472 -15.05 -28.04 10.27
C SER A 472 -14.49 -27.23 9.10
N ARG A 473 -14.70 -27.73 7.88
CA ARG A 473 -14.42 -26.98 6.66
C ARG A 473 -15.67 -26.22 6.25
N GLU A 474 -15.55 -24.91 6.24
CA GLU A 474 -16.67 -24.00 5.96
C GLU A 474 -16.96 -23.90 4.46
N PRO A 475 -18.13 -23.36 4.03
CA PRO A 475 -18.47 -23.20 2.62
C PRO A 475 -17.49 -22.35 1.80
N ASP A 476 -16.70 -21.49 2.45
CA ASP A 476 -15.63 -20.74 1.80
C ASP A 476 -14.30 -21.51 1.67
N GLY A 477 -14.29 -22.78 2.06
CA GLY A 477 -13.18 -23.71 1.96
C GLY A 477 -12.18 -23.64 3.11
N PHE A 478 -12.35 -22.72 4.06
CA PHE A 478 -11.41 -22.55 5.19
C PHE A 478 -11.81 -23.40 6.39
N LEU A 479 -10.79 -23.92 7.09
CA LEU A 479 -10.96 -24.63 8.35
C LEU A 479 -11.22 -23.63 9.48
N ARG A 480 -12.25 -23.89 10.28
CA ARG A 480 -12.65 -23.10 11.44
C ARG A 480 -13.19 -23.99 12.54
N ALA A 481 -12.96 -23.60 13.79
CA ALA A 481 -13.64 -24.19 14.93
C ALA A 481 -14.44 -23.10 15.64
N TRP A 482 -15.76 -23.25 15.67
CA TRP A 482 -16.63 -22.36 16.42
C TRP A 482 -16.77 -22.92 17.84
N ILE A 483 -16.29 -22.16 18.82
CA ILE A 483 -16.55 -22.44 20.24
C ILE A 483 -17.97 -21.96 20.57
N GLU A 484 -18.33 -20.79 20.06
CA GLU A 484 -19.68 -20.26 20.11
C GLU A 484 -20.02 -19.63 18.75
N GLN A 485 -21.14 -20.05 18.18
CA GLN A 485 -21.66 -19.54 16.93
C GLN A 485 -22.97 -18.80 17.17
N ARG A 486 -23.20 -17.71 16.41
CA ARG A 486 -24.35 -16.82 16.61
C ARG A 486 -25.67 -17.60 16.76
N HIS A 487 -26.34 -17.40 17.89
CA HIS A 487 -27.75 -17.74 18.04
C HIS A 487 -28.63 -16.69 17.33
N THR A 488 -29.81 -17.11 16.87
CA THR A 488 -30.72 -16.33 16.01
C THR A 488 -31.52 -15.25 16.73
N GLU A 489 -31.45 -15.16 18.05
CA GLU A 489 -32.21 -14.17 18.85
C GLU A 489 -31.24 -13.32 19.71
N ASP A 490 -31.50 -12.01 19.76
CA ASP A 490 -30.74 -10.96 20.48
C ASP A 490 -29.24 -10.76 20.11
N TYR A 491 -28.42 -10.38 21.12
CA TYR A 491 -26.99 -10.12 21.00
C TYR A 491 -26.28 -11.35 20.47
N ARG A 492 -25.45 -11.16 19.46
CA ARG A 492 -24.82 -12.27 18.75
C ARG A 492 -23.36 -12.34 19.16
N ILE A 493 -23.06 -13.32 20.00
CA ILE A 493 -21.72 -13.67 20.43
C ILE A 493 -21.13 -14.63 19.40
N GLU A 494 -19.84 -14.46 19.12
CA GLU A 494 -19.06 -15.37 18.29
C GLU A 494 -17.70 -15.59 18.97
N ASP A 495 -17.28 -16.84 19.06
CA ASP A 495 -15.93 -17.24 19.47
C ASP A 495 -15.42 -18.28 18.46
N LEU A 496 -14.42 -17.87 17.69
CA LEU A 496 -13.95 -18.57 16.50
C LEU A 496 -12.44 -18.81 16.61
N LEU A 497 -12.00 -20.04 16.36
CA LEU A 497 -10.61 -20.36 16.04
C LEU A 497 -10.42 -20.60 14.55
N THR A 498 -9.31 -20.10 14.03
CA THR A 498 -8.92 -20.25 12.63
C THR A 498 -7.39 -20.20 12.51
N MET A 499 -6.88 -20.68 11.39
CA MET A 499 -5.48 -20.47 10.99
C MET A 499 -5.43 -19.46 9.84
N ALA A 500 -4.43 -18.58 9.83
CA ALA A 500 -4.18 -17.65 8.74
C ALA A 500 -2.69 -17.25 8.71
N PRO A 501 -2.19 -16.58 7.66
CA PRO A 501 -0.86 -15.98 7.69
C PRO A 501 -0.64 -15.13 8.95
N ALA A 502 0.54 -15.23 9.55
CA ALA A 502 0.92 -14.60 10.83
C ALA A 502 1.19 -13.09 10.69
N LEU A 503 0.23 -12.36 10.13
CA LEU A 503 0.34 -10.95 9.81
C LEU A 503 -0.61 -10.04 10.62
N ALA A 504 -1.74 -10.57 11.08
CA ALA A 504 -2.70 -9.80 11.88
C ALA A 504 -2.16 -9.63 13.30
N LYS A 505 -2.31 -8.42 13.85
CA LYS A 505 -1.92 -8.14 15.23
C LYS A 505 -3.07 -8.41 16.18
N GLU A 506 -2.69 -8.77 17.40
CA GLU A 506 -3.61 -8.83 18.51
C GLU A 506 -4.27 -7.46 18.74
N LYS A 507 -5.56 -7.49 19.06
CA LYS A 507 -6.31 -6.26 19.33
C LYS A 507 -7.58 -6.53 20.10
N HIS A 508 -7.87 -5.62 21.00
CA HIS A 508 -9.19 -5.43 21.58
C HIS A 508 -9.30 -3.98 22.05
N ARG A 509 -10.53 -3.53 22.31
CA ARG A 509 -10.72 -2.21 22.92
C ARG A 509 -10.62 -2.28 24.45
N PRO A 510 -10.30 -1.16 25.13
CA PRO A 510 -10.42 -1.07 26.57
C PRO A 510 -11.82 -1.48 27.05
N GLY A 511 -11.90 -2.19 28.18
CA GLY A 511 -13.14 -2.71 28.73
C GLY A 511 -13.67 -4.00 28.09
N TRP A 512 -12.89 -4.62 27.17
CA TRP A 512 -13.28 -5.90 26.55
C TRP A 512 -13.58 -6.97 27.59
N GLU A 513 -12.69 -7.20 28.55
CA GLU A 513 -12.85 -8.29 29.54
C GLU A 513 -14.14 -8.13 30.35
N ALA A 514 -14.45 -6.92 30.79
CA ALA A 514 -15.70 -6.61 31.50
C ALA A 514 -16.94 -6.84 30.61
N MET A 515 -16.88 -6.44 29.33
CA MET A 515 -17.99 -6.65 28.41
C MET A 515 -18.19 -8.13 28.08
N TRP A 516 -17.11 -8.87 27.83
CA TRP A 516 -17.17 -10.31 27.54
C TRP A 516 -17.74 -11.08 28.73
N ALA A 517 -17.26 -10.79 29.94
CA ALA A 517 -17.77 -11.36 31.17
C ALA A 517 -19.26 -11.07 31.38
N LYS A 518 -19.77 -9.87 31.03
CA LYS A 518 -21.20 -9.53 31.16
C LYS A 518 -22.12 -10.51 30.41
N PHE A 519 -21.71 -11.02 29.26
CA PHE A 519 -22.52 -11.94 28.47
C PHE A 519 -22.29 -13.42 28.81
N HIS A 520 -21.21 -13.73 29.52
CA HIS A 520 -20.87 -15.09 29.96
C HIS A 520 -21.06 -15.30 31.47
N ALA A 521 -21.48 -14.26 32.20
CA ALA A 521 -21.86 -14.38 33.59
C ALA A 521 -23.17 -15.19 33.70
N PRO A 522 -23.30 -16.13 34.65
CA PRO A 522 -24.55 -16.83 34.87
C PRO A 522 -25.66 -15.81 35.16
N TYR A 523 -26.82 -16.01 34.52
CA TYR A 523 -27.99 -15.13 34.68
C TYR A 523 -28.46 -15.15 36.14
N THR A 524 -28.07 -14.17 36.95
CA THR A 524 -28.71 -13.93 38.24
C THR A 524 -30.11 -13.40 37.95
N GLN A 525 -31.12 -14.24 38.09
CA GLN A 525 -32.50 -13.73 38.13
C GLN A 525 -32.58 -12.70 39.26
N PRO A 526 -33.11 -11.49 39.01
CA PRO A 526 -33.41 -10.58 40.10
C PRO A 526 -34.44 -11.28 40.99
N THR A 527 -34.06 -11.57 42.23
CA THR A 527 -35.00 -11.96 43.26
C THR A 527 -35.93 -10.79 43.49
N LEU A 528 -37.19 -10.95 43.06
CA LEU A 528 -38.28 -10.08 43.47
C LEU A 528 -38.46 -10.29 44.99
N PHE A 529 -37.92 -9.36 45.77
CA PHE A 529 -38.30 -9.14 47.17
C PHE A 529 -39.03 -7.81 47.28
#